data_AF-A0A530M3A6-F1
#
_entry.id   AF-A0A530M3A6-F1
#
_cell.length_a   1.000
_cell.length_b   1.000
_cell.length_c   1.000
_cell.angle_alpha   90.00
_cell.angle_beta   90.00
_cell.angle_gamma   90.00
#
_symmetry.space_group_name_H-M   'P 1'
#
loop_
_entity.id
_entity.type
_entity.pdbx_description
1 polymer ?
#
loop_
_entity_poly.entity_id
_entity_poly.type
_entity_poly.pdbx_seq_one_letter_code
_entity_poly.pdbx_strand_id
1 'polypeptide(L)' 'MAKEDFKDLLWFLAVAEEKSFTRAAAKLGITQSTLSHTIKRLETRMGIRLLTRTTRSVA' A
#
# COMPACT_ATOMS: atom_id res chain seq x y z
N MET A 1 -6.37 0.12 -18.98
CA MET A 1 -5.22 -0.28 -18.14
C MET A 1 -4.69 0.83 -17.21
N ALA A 2 -5.20 2.07 -17.20
CA ALA A 2 -4.70 3.13 -16.30
C ALA A 2 -5.46 3.30 -14.95
N LYS A 3 -6.70 2.81 -14.87
CA LYS A 3 -7.58 3.08 -13.71
C LYS A 3 -7.19 2.29 -12.45
N GLU A 4 -6.69 1.07 -12.64
CA GLU A 4 -6.21 0.22 -11.54
C GLU A 4 -4.91 0.78 -10.93
N ASP A 5 -4.01 1.32 -11.75
CA ASP A 5 -2.76 1.93 -11.29
C ASP A 5 -3.02 3.16 -10.39
N PHE A 6 -4.01 3.97 -10.74
CA PHE A 6 -4.38 5.13 -9.93
C PHE A 6 -4.94 4.72 -8.56
N LYS A 7 -5.74 3.64 -8.52
CA LYS A 7 -6.27 3.10 -7.26
C LYS A 7 -5.16 2.53 -6.38
N ASP A 8 -4.22 1.79 -6.97
CA ASP A 8 -3.07 1.23 -6.25
C ASP A 8 -2.17 2.34 -5.68
N LEU A 9 -1.99 3.44 -6.42
CA LEU A 9 -1.25 4.63 -5.97
C LEU A 9 -1.96 5.37 -4.83
N LEU A 10 -3.29 5.49 -4.87
CA LEU A 10 -4.07 6.05 -3.76
C LEU A 10 -3.95 5.19 -2.49
N TRP A 11 -3.93 3.87 -2.66
CA TRP A 11 -3.76 2.94 -1.55
C TRP A 11 -2.35 3.02 -0.97
N PHE A 12 -1.34 3.20 -1.82
CA PHE A 12 0.02 3.51 -1.40
C PHE A 12 0.10 4.82 -0.61
N LEU A 13 -0.52 5.89 -1.10
CA LEU A 13 -0.55 7.18 -0.41
C LEU A 13 -1.18 7.05 0.98
N ALA A 14 -2.30 6.32 1.11
CA ALA A 14 -2.93 6.07 2.41
C ALA A 14 -1.99 5.34 3.38
N VAL A 15 -1.19 4.38 2.91
CA VAL A 15 -0.19 3.69 3.75
C VAL A 15 0.96 4.63 4.13
N ALA A 16 1.40 5.49 3.21
CA ALA A 16 2.46 6.46 3.46
C ALA A 16 2.04 7.53 4.49
N GLU A 17 0.80 8.00 4.43
CA GLU A 17 0.23 8.94 5.40
C GLU A 17 0.09 8.30 6.80
N GLU A 18 -0.52 7.11 6.87
CA GLU A 18 -0.82 6.45 8.14
C GLU A 18 0.42 5.81 8.78
N LYS A 19 1.49 5.59 7.99
CA LYS A 19 2.71 4.84 8.36
C LYS A 19 2.42 3.47 8.97
N SER A 20 1.24 2.92 8.68
CA SER A 20 0.72 1.68 9.26
C SER A 20 -0.26 1.02 8.30
N PHE A 21 0.06 -0.20 7.89
CA PHE A 21 -0.82 -0.99 7.04
C PHE A 21 -2.16 -1.31 7.72
N THR A 22 -2.18 -1.48 9.04
CA THR A 22 -3.42 -1.77 9.79
C THR A 22 -4.34 -0.56 9.80
N ARG A 23 -3.81 0.64 10.10
CA ARG A 23 -4.61 1.88 10.11
C ARG A 23 -5.08 2.26 8.71
N ALA A 24 -4.20 2.16 7.71
CA ALA A 24 -4.56 2.43 6.32
C ALA A 24 -5.64 1.46 5.82
N ALA A 25 -5.55 0.17 6.14
CA ALA A 25 -6.57 -0.80 5.77
C ALA A 25 -7.93 -0.50 6.41
N ALA A 26 -7.94 -0.13 7.70
CA ALA A 26 -9.14 0.30 8.40
C ALA A 26 -9.76 1.55 7.77
N LYS A 27 -8.96 2.55 7.40
CA LYS A 27 -9.39 3.79 6.73
C LYS A 27 -9.98 3.52 5.35
N LEU A 28 -9.41 2.55 4.62
CA LEU A 28 -9.87 2.14 3.28
C LEU A 28 -11.02 1.12 3.32
N GLY A 29 -11.43 0.64 4.50
CA GLY A 29 -12.50 -0.35 4.64
C GLY A 29 -12.15 -1.74 4.09
N ILE A 30 -10.85 -2.10 4.07
CA ILE A 30 -10.35 -3.37 3.54
C ILE A 30 -9.50 -4.10 4.59
N THR A 31 -9.16 -5.35 4.30
CA THR A 31 -8.23 -6.10 5.16
C THR A 31 -6.79 -5.67 4.91
N GLN A 32 -5.96 -5.81 5.95
CA GLN A 32 -4.52 -5.53 5.86
C GLN A 32 -3.81 -6.42 4.83
N SER A 33 -4.24 -7.67 4.68
CA SER A 33 -3.69 -8.61 3.68
C SER A 33 -3.97 -8.14 2.25
N THR A 34 -5.18 -7.67 1.95
CA THR A 34 -5.54 -7.10 0.65
C THR A 34 -4.69 -5.87 0.32
N LEU A 35 -4.51 -4.97 1.28
CA LEU A 35 -3.67 -3.79 1.10
C LEU A 35 -2.21 -4.17 0.87
N SER A 36 -1.66 -5.08 1.68
CA SER A 36 -0.29 -5.60 1.57
C SER A 36 -0.02 -6.24 0.21
N HIS A 37 -0.95 -7.05 -0.30
CA HIS A 37 -0.83 -7.70 -1.61
C HIS A 37 -0.87 -6.68 -2.75
N THR A 38 -1.75 -5.68 -2.65
CA THR A 38 -1.89 -4.63 -3.67
C THR A 38 -0.63 -3.80 -3.79
N ILE A 39 -0.06 -3.38 -2.65
CA ILE A 39 1.22 -2.66 -2.63
C ILE A 39 2.35 -3.51 -3.20
N LYS A 40 2.42 -4.80 -2.85
CA LYS A 40 3.44 -5.72 -3.39
C LYS A 40 3.32 -5.86 -4.91
N ARG A 41 2.10 -5.92 -5.44
CA ARG A 41 1.84 -5.95 -6.88
C ARG A 41 2.30 -4.65 -7.54
N LEU A 42 2.00 -3.51 -6.93
CA LEU A 42 2.43 -2.19 -7.41
C LEU A 42 3.96 -2.06 -7.46
N GLU A 43 4.64 -2.44 -6.39
CA GLU A 43 6.11 -2.48 -6.31
C GLU A 43 6.71 -3.40 -7.39
N THR A 44 6.12 -4.59 -7.57
CA THR A 44 6.57 -5.55 -8.59
C THR A 44 6.41 -5.00 -10.01
N ARG A 45 5.28 -4.32 -10.28
CA ARG A 45 5.02 -3.71 -11.60
C ARG A 45 5.92 -2.54 -11.90
N MET A 46 6.23 -1.71 -10.90
CA MET A 46 7.15 -0.58 -11.05
C MET A 46 8.63 -0.98 -10.97
N GLY A 47 8.93 -2.22 -10.55
CA GLY A 47 10.30 -2.71 -10.39
C GLY A 47 11.08 -2.04 -9.26
N ILE A 48 10.38 -1.36 -8.33
CA ILE A 48 10.98 -0.60 -7.23
C ILE A 48 10.29 -0.95 -5.92
N ARG A 49 11.04 -0.93 -4.81
CA ARG A 49 10.45 -0.97 -3.46
C ARG A 49 10.01 0.44 -3.09
N LEU A 50 8.72 0.60 -2.85
CA LEU A 50 8.10 1.89 -2.52
C LEU A 50 8.06 2.11 -1.01
N LEU A 51 8.00 1.03 -0.22
CA LEU A 51 7.92 1.10 1.24
C LEU A 51 8.98 0.22 1.90
N THR A 52 9.69 0.79 2.88
CA THR A 52 10.55 0.01 3.77
C THR A 52 9.69 -0.61 4.86
N ARG A 53 9.23 -1.84 4.64
CA ARG A 53 8.44 -2.59 5.64
C ARG A 53 9.34 -2.99 6.80
N THR A 54 9.23 -2.30 7.93
CA THR A 54 9.68 -2.84 9.22
C THR A 54 8.44 -3.33 9.98
N THR A 55 8.58 -4.34 10.84
CA THR A 55 7.45 -4.91 11.59
C THR A 55 6.75 -3.92 12.54
N ARG A 56 7.38 -2.75 12.79
CA ARG A 56 6.85 -1.69 13.66
C ARG A 56 6.63 -0.34 12.97
N SER A 57 7.13 -0.14 11.76
CA SER A 57 7.04 1.17 11.09
C SER A 57 7.17 1.05 9.57
N VAL A 58 6.48 1.95 8.87
CA VAL A 58 6.63 2.17 7.43
C VAL A 58 7.37 3.50 7.24
N ALA A 59 8.51 3.47 6.54
CA ALA A 59 9.33 4.62 6.19
C ALA A 59 9.75 4.57 4.71
#